data_AF-A0A4Y1R442-F1
#
_entry.id   AF-A0A4Y1R442-F1
#
_cell.length_a   1.000
_cell.length_b   1.000
_cell.length_c   1.000
_cell.angle_alpha   90.00
_cell.angle_beta   90.00
_cell.angle_gamma   90.00
#
_symmetry.space_group_name_H-M   'P 1'
#
loop_
_entity.id
_entity.type
_entity.pdbx_description
1 polymer ?
#
loop_
_entity_poly.entity_id
_entity_poly.type
_entity_poly.pdbx_seq_one_letter_code
_entity_poly.pdbx_strand_id
1 'polypeptide(L)' 'MQKVQRMRKEYSKLNRVEMSIWECCELLNEVVDESDPDLDEPQIEHLLQTAEAIRKDYPMKIGCT' A
#
# COMPACT_ATOMS: atom_id res chain seq x y z
N MET A 1 -0.64 -25.01 2.02
CA MET A 1 -1.94 -24.66 2.65
C MET A 1 -1.80 -24.16 4.10
N GLN A 2 -1.07 -24.85 4.98
CA GLN A 2 -1.00 -24.48 6.42
C GLN A 2 -0.43 -23.07 6.71
N LYS A 3 0.57 -22.58 5.94
CA LYS A 3 1.16 -21.24 6.11
C LYS A 3 0.12 -20.12 5.93
N VAL A 4 -0.68 -20.19 4.87
CA VAL A 4 -1.69 -19.16 4.55
C VAL A 4 -2.77 -19.11 5.62
N GLN A 5 -3.27 -20.26 6.09
CA GLN A 5 -4.28 -20.33 7.14
C GLN A 5 -3.79 -19.72 8.46
N ARG A 6 -2.53 -19.98 8.83
CA ARG A 6 -1.90 -19.37 10.01
C ARG A 6 -1.76 -17.86 9.89
N MET A 7 -1.21 -17.36 8.78
CA MET A 7 -1.07 -15.92 8.54
C MET A 7 -2.42 -15.21 8.57
N ARG A 8 -3.45 -15.78 7.93
CA ARG A 8 -4.81 -15.20 7.99
C ARG A 8 -5.33 -15.07 9.42
N LYS A 9 -5.18 -16.11 10.25
CA LYS A 9 -5.62 -16.09 11.66
C LYS A 9 -4.84 -15.09 12.52
N GLU A 10 -3.58 -14.86 12.18
CA GLU A 10 -2.70 -13.96 12.90
C GLU A 10 -2.99 -12.49 12.58
N TYR A 11 -3.06 -12.13 11.29
CA TYR A 11 -3.24 -10.74 10.86
C TYR A 11 -4.71 -10.28 10.89
N SER A 12 -5.69 -11.20 10.95
CA SER A 12 -7.12 -10.82 11.05
C SER A 12 -7.50 -10.10 12.35
N LYS A 13 -6.64 -10.16 13.37
CA LYS A 13 -6.90 -9.52 14.67
C LYS A 13 -6.66 -8.02 14.67
N LEU A 14 -5.93 -7.49 13.67
CA LEU A 14 -5.63 -6.06 13.50
C LEU A 14 -5.12 -5.35 14.77
N ASN A 15 -4.41 -6.08 15.63
CA ASN A 15 -4.01 -5.61 16.96
C ASN A 15 -2.49 -5.37 17.08
N ARG A 16 -1.82 -5.08 15.96
CA ARG A 16 -0.36 -4.87 15.93
C ARG A 16 0.02 -3.42 16.15
N VAL A 17 -0.72 -2.51 15.54
CA VAL A 17 -0.47 -1.08 15.58
C VAL A 17 -1.74 -0.34 15.19
N GLU A 18 -1.95 0.83 15.76
CA GLU A 18 -3.00 1.78 15.39
C GLU A 18 -2.31 3.00 14.78
N MET A 19 -2.67 3.34 13.55
CA MET A 19 -2.08 4.45 12.79
C MET A 19 -3.08 4.95 11.75
N SER A 20 -2.91 6.18 11.30
CA SER A 20 -3.62 6.77 10.17
C SER A 20 -3.16 6.16 8.84
N ILE A 21 -3.95 6.36 7.79
CA ILE A 21 -3.60 5.92 6.43
C ILE A 21 -2.30 6.60 5.97
N TRP A 22 -2.09 7.87 6.33
CA TRP A 22 -0.89 8.61 5.94
C TRP A 22 0.36 8.08 6.64
N GLU A 23 0.31 7.82 7.94
CA GLU A 23 1.42 7.19 8.68
C GLU A 23 1.78 5.83 8.09
N CYS A 24 0.78 5.05 7.65
CA CYS A 24 1.01 3.79 6.93
C CYS A 24 1.73 4.01 5.59
N CYS A 25 1.35 5.05 4.82
CA CYS A 25 2.05 5.42 3.60
C CYS A 25 3.49 5.87 3.89
N GLU A 26 3.73 6.60 4.99
CA GLU A 26 5.07 7.05 5.36
C GLU A 26 6.02 5.90 5.72
N LEU A 27 5.51 4.79 6.28
CA LEU A 27 6.31 3.59 6.50
C LEU A 27 6.86 2.99 5.19
N LEU A 28 6.18 3.23 4.06
CA LEU A 28 6.64 2.77 2.74
C LEU A 28 7.83 3.58 2.20
N ASN A 29 8.24 4.68 2.85
CA ASN A 29 9.49 5.38 2.52
C ASN A 29 10.73 4.51 2.81
N GLU A 30 10.64 3.58 3.76
CA GLU A 30 11.77 2.73 4.20
C GLU A 30 11.72 1.33 3.58
N VAL A 31 10.73 1.06 2.74
CA VAL A 31 10.50 -0.27 2.15
C VAL A 31 10.75 -0.22 0.64
N VAL A 32 11.67 -1.07 0.19
CA VAL A 32 11.92 -1.36 -1.23
C VAL A 32 11.44 -2.78 -1.51
N ASP A 33 10.70 -2.98 -2.60
CA ASP A 33 10.18 -4.30 -2.98
C ASP A 33 11.22 -5.08 -3.81
N GLU A 34 12.01 -5.93 -3.15
CA GLU A 34 13.02 -6.78 -3.82
C GLU A 34 12.42 -7.77 -4.85
N SER A 35 11.09 -7.94 -4.88
CA SER A 35 10.43 -8.81 -5.87
C SER A 35 10.05 -8.09 -7.15
N ASP A 36 10.01 -6.75 -7.13
CA ASP A 36 9.77 -5.93 -8.31
C ASP A 36 11.12 -5.73 -9.05
N PRO A 37 11.29 -6.32 -10.25
CA PRO A 37 12.54 -6.19 -10.99
C PRO A 37 12.71 -4.82 -11.66
N ASP A 38 11.66 -3.98 -11.64
CA ASP A 38 11.60 -2.73 -12.39
C ASP A 38 11.91 -1.49 -11.53
N LEU A 39 11.89 -1.60 -10.20
CA LEU A 39 11.93 -0.46 -9.27
C LEU A 39 12.91 -0.69 -8.09
N ASP A 40 13.91 0.18 -7.96
CA ASP A 40 14.82 0.22 -6.80
C ASP A 40 14.43 1.33 -5.79
N GLU A 41 13.39 2.10 -6.12
CA GLU A 41 12.88 3.22 -5.33
C GLU A 41 11.96 2.78 -4.18
N PRO A 42 11.76 3.64 -3.16
CA PRO A 42 10.81 3.37 -2.08
C PRO A 42 9.38 3.19 -2.58
N GLN A 43 8.66 2.23 -1.97
CA GLN A 43 7.32 1.82 -2.39
C GLN A 43 6.27 2.95 -2.31
N ILE A 44 6.51 3.99 -1.52
CA ILE A 44 5.63 5.17 -1.45
C ILE A 44 5.51 5.89 -2.80
N GLU A 45 6.59 5.95 -3.60
CA GLU A 45 6.58 6.65 -4.88
C GLU A 45 5.63 5.96 -5.86
N HIS A 46 5.72 4.64 -5.93
CA HIS A 46 4.83 3.80 -6.73
C HIS A 46 3.35 3.97 -6.32
N LEU A 47 3.08 4.03 -5.01
CA LEU A 47 1.74 4.26 -4.47
C LEU A 47 1.17 5.60 -4.96
N LEU A 48 1.95 6.68 -4.85
CA LEU A 48 1.51 8.03 -5.24
C LEU A 48 1.32 8.15 -6.76
N GLN A 49 2.22 7.58 -7.55
CA GLN A 49 2.10 7.55 -9.02
C GLN A 49 0.82 6.85 -9.46
N THR A 50 0.50 5.70 -8.84
CA THR A 50 -0.74 4.96 -9.12
C THR A 50 -1.97 5.77 -8.73
N ALA A 51 -1.96 6.43 -7.57
CA ALA A 51 -3.06 7.28 -7.12
C ALA A 51 -3.31 8.44 -8.09
N GLU A 52 -2.26 9.13 -8.54
CA GLU A 52 -2.36 10.24 -9.48
C GLU A 52 -2.80 9.79 -10.88
N ALA A 53 -2.35 8.62 -11.35
CA ALA A 53 -2.81 8.04 -12.60
C ALA A 53 -4.33 7.76 -12.56
N ILE A 54 -4.81 7.13 -11.49
CA ILE A 54 -6.25 6.87 -11.31
C ILE A 54 -7.03 8.19 -11.20
N ARG A 55 -6.49 9.20 -10.51
CA ARG A 55 -7.12 10.52 -10.41
C ARG A 55 -7.28 11.19 -11.77
N LYS A 56 -6.27 11.06 -12.64
CA LYS A 56 -6.30 11.58 -14.01
C LYS A 56 -7.30 10.82 -14.89
N ASP A 57 -7.34 9.50 -14.77
CA ASP A 57 -8.16 8.65 -15.65
C ASP A 57 -9.63 8.58 -15.22
N TYR A 58 -9.92 8.77 -13.93
CA TYR A 58 -11.27 8.65 -13.36
C TYR A 58 -11.68 9.83 -12.46
N PRO A 59 -11.68 11.08 -12.97
CA PRO A 59 -11.99 12.27 -12.16
C PRO A 59 -13.39 12.22 -11.51
N MET A 60 -14.38 11.65 -12.21
CA MET A 60 -15.77 11.56 -11.74
C MET A 60 -15.99 10.55 -10.60
N LYS A 61 -15.09 9.56 -10.41
CA LYS A 61 -15.22 8.55 -9.34
C LYS A 61 -14.60 9.00 -8.01
N ILE A 62 -13.71 9.98 -8.04
CA ILE A 62 -12.94 10.43 -6.88
C ILE A 62 -13.56 11.70 -6.26
N GLY A 63 -14.74 12.10 -6.72
CA GLY A 63 -15.55 13.17 -6.10
C GLY A 63 -14.96 14.57 -6.25
N CYS A 64 -14.06 14.78 -7.22
CA CYS A 64 -13.48 16.09 -7.52
C CYS A 64 -13.96 16.60 -8.89
N THR A 65 -15.29 16.62 -9.07
CA THR A 65 -16.09 17.55 -9.87
C THR A 65 -17.56 17.33 -9.53
#